data_AF-A0A6P0I8K3-F1
#
_entry.id   AF-A0A6P0I8K3-F1
#
_cell.length_a   1.000
_cell.length_b   1.000
_cell.length_c   1.000
_cell.angle_alpha   90.00
_cell.angle_beta   90.00
_cell.angle_gamma   90.00
#
_symmetry.space_group_name_H-M   'P 1'
#
loop_
_entity.id
_entity.type
_entity.pdbx_description
1 polymer ?
#
loop_
_entity_poly.entity_id
_entity_poly.type
_entity_poly.pdbx_seq_one_letter_code
_entity_poly.pdbx_strand_id
1 'polypeptide(L)'
;MNFFDKLLISIERNQSLLYLELDPDPESLPKEVAHQNIPAKSLFVNPPEKDNQELIQNWNEWLYFLITQTEKYVCAYKLSLGYYQSLGIPGLELLQQTIKTIPSEIPIILDAKHGDLNTSTVFARTIFQDLQVDACTISPYTGLDLVAPFLLYPGKTVFLLCATANSSAAVLQEYPNQGQPLYLKLVEEAQSWGSIEQLGLEVGVMPDILARIRKIAPERLILIQGDIAEENDIANPEELAQLLAAGLNINGEGLLLPIPPKLFGAAHPNQEIETLRNRINQQRLQVVEGSPTCELWLPDVCFLKHEPHRDLILQLYDIGCIIFGDHVQASGATFPYYIDLRKIISIPQIFHKIVSAYAEILKELEFDRIAGIPYGSLPTATGLALRLERPMIFPRKEVKSYGTGRLIEGHFQPGEKIVVVDDIMISGNSVMKGADKLKSVGLNVEDIVVFIDHERGVKDKLQANGYRSYSVLTVTEIAQTLYESSKINSEQFDILKIIIKM
;
A
#
# COMPACT_ATOMS: atom_id res chain seq x y z
N MET A 1 -0.65 -11.25 15.22
CA MET A 1 -0.48 -10.59 13.91
C MET A 1 -1.87 -10.30 13.38
N ASN A 2 -2.14 -9.08 12.91
CA ASN A 2 -3.45 -8.74 12.36
C ASN A 2 -3.60 -9.30 10.92
N PHE A 3 -4.81 -9.28 10.34
CA PHE A 3 -5.07 -9.75 8.98
C PHE A 3 -4.18 -9.05 7.94
N PHE A 4 -4.09 -7.72 8.00
CA PHE A 4 -3.32 -6.92 7.05
C PHE A 4 -1.82 -7.22 7.12
N ASP A 5 -1.25 -7.37 8.32
CA ASP A 5 0.14 -7.77 8.52
C ASP A 5 0.41 -9.14 7.87
N LYS A 6 -0.45 -10.14 8.15
CA LYS A 6 -0.35 -11.48 7.55
C LYS A 6 -0.44 -11.43 6.03
N LEU A 7 -1.37 -10.63 5.53
CA LEU A 7 -1.59 -10.45 4.10
C LEU A 7 -0.37 -9.82 3.44
N LEU A 8 0.15 -8.70 3.97
CA LEU A 8 1.31 -8.00 3.43
C LEU A 8 2.56 -8.88 3.45
N ILE A 9 2.82 -9.56 4.58
CA ILE A 9 3.94 -10.52 4.69
C ILE A 9 3.79 -11.64 3.65
N SER A 10 2.58 -12.16 3.44
CA SER A 10 2.33 -13.21 2.44
C SER A 10 2.46 -12.70 1.01
N ILE A 11 1.97 -11.49 0.72
CA ILE A 11 2.14 -10.82 -0.60
C ILE A 11 3.62 -10.64 -0.89
N GLU A 12 4.41 -10.15 0.07
CA GLU A 12 5.84 -9.91 -0.10
C GLU A 12 6.62 -11.22 -0.24
N ARG A 13 6.41 -12.18 0.66
CA ARG A 13 7.12 -13.46 0.66
C ARG A 13 6.87 -14.25 -0.62
N ASN A 14 5.61 -14.30 -1.07
CA ASN A 14 5.20 -15.14 -2.20
C ASN A 14 5.15 -14.35 -3.52
N GLN A 15 5.33 -13.02 -3.47
CA GLN A 15 5.20 -12.09 -4.58
C GLN A 15 3.86 -12.30 -5.31
N SER A 16 2.75 -12.28 -4.57
CA SER A 16 1.45 -12.71 -5.11
C SER A 16 0.28 -11.89 -4.59
N LEU A 17 -0.71 -11.67 -5.46
CA LEU A 17 -2.04 -11.17 -5.10
C LEU A 17 -3.11 -12.28 -5.20
N LEU A 18 -2.69 -13.52 -5.44
CA LEU A 18 -3.58 -14.64 -5.65
C LEU A 18 -4.05 -15.20 -4.31
N TYR A 19 -5.33 -15.52 -4.19
CA TYR A 19 -5.84 -16.37 -3.13
C TYR A 19 -6.42 -17.66 -3.71
N LEU A 20 -6.45 -18.73 -2.93
CA LEU A 20 -7.09 -19.98 -3.33
C LEU A 20 -8.35 -20.24 -2.52
N GLU A 21 -9.41 -20.65 -3.20
CA GLU A 21 -10.60 -21.20 -2.59
C GLU A 21 -10.36 -22.67 -2.21
N LEU A 22 -10.54 -22.98 -0.93
CA LEU A 22 -10.42 -24.32 -0.39
C LEU A 22 -11.81 -24.85 -0.09
N ASP A 23 -12.56 -25.15 -1.14
CA ASP A 23 -13.96 -25.56 -1.04
C ASP A 23 -14.14 -27.02 -1.46
N PRO A 24 -14.87 -27.84 -0.69
CA PRO A 24 -15.20 -29.21 -1.08
C PRO A 24 -16.31 -29.23 -2.14
N ASP A 25 -16.02 -28.60 -3.28
CA ASP A 25 -16.91 -28.48 -4.43
C ASP A 25 -16.60 -29.57 -5.46
N PRO A 26 -17.49 -30.57 -5.66
CA PRO A 26 -17.30 -31.60 -6.66
C PRO A 26 -17.13 -31.08 -8.10
N GLU A 27 -17.70 -29.92 -8.43
CA GLU A 27 -17.63 -29.34 -9.77
C GLU A 27 -16.26 -28.70 -10.06
N SER A 28 -15.53 -28.33 -9.01
CA SER A 28 -14.18 -27.76 -9.10
C SER A 28 -13.07 -28.81 -9.35
N LEU A 29 -13.38 -30.10 -9.21
CA LEU A 29 -12.40 -31.18 -9.35
C LEU A 29 -11.98 -31.38 -10.82
N PRO A 30 -10.67 -31.52 -11.11
CA PRO A 30 -10.20 -31.95 -12.43
C PRO A 30 -10.88 -33.27 -12.83
N LYS A 31 -11.35 -33.37 -14.07
CA LYS A 31 -12.09 -34.56 -14.55
C LYS A 31 -11.29 -35.85 -14.40
N GLU A 32 -9.97 -35.77 -14.49
CA GLU A 32 -9.04 -36.90 -14.31
C GLU A 32 -9.00 -37.41 -12.86
N VAL A 33 -9.18 -36.52 -11.87
CA VAL A 33 -9.18 -36.83 -10.42
C VAL A 33 -10.58 -37.26 -9.96
N ALA A 34 -11.62 -36.65 -10.52
CA ALA A 34 -13.02 -37.00 -10.27
C ALA A 34 -13.37 -38.47 -10.60
N HIS A 35 -12.59 -39.11 -11.47
CA HIS A 35 -12.77 -40.51 -11.83
C HIS A 35 -11.98 -41.51 -10.98
N GLN A 36 -10.97 -41.07 -10.20
CA GLN A 36 -10.07 -42.00 -9.53
C GLN A 36 -10.36 -42.21 -8.05
N ASN A 37 -10.90 -41.24 -7.29
CA ASN A 37 -11.11 -41.42 -5.84
C ASN A 37 -12.29 -40.64 -5.21
N ILE A 38 -13.14 -39.94 -5.97
CA ILE A 38 -14.26 -39.17 -5.39
C ILE A 38 -15.55 -39.56 -6.11
N PRO A 39 -16.58 -40.10 -5.43
CA PRO A 39 -17.74 -40.68 -6.11
C PRO A 39 -18.48 -39.65 -6.98
N ALA A 40 -18.35 -39.80 -8.31
CA ALA A 40 -18.74 -38.81 -9.30
C ALA A 40 -20.25 -38.62 -9.54
N LYS A 41 -21.13 -39.31 -8.81
CA LYS A 41 -22.60 -39.18 -8.92
C LYS A 41 -23.28 -40.16 -7.96
N SER A 42 -23.68 -39.68 -6.77
CA SER A 42 -24.87 -40.15 -6.00
C SER A 42 -24.74 -39.73 -4.53
N LEU A 43 -24.84 -38.44 -4.22
CA LEU A 43 -24.94 -37.98 -2.81
C LEU A 43 -26.24 -37.23 -2.51
N PHE A 44 -26.94 -36.75 -3.54
CA PHE A 44 -28.23 -36.08 -3.36
C PHE A 44 -29.43 -37.04 -3.28
N VAL A 45 -29.21 -38.36 -3.42
CA VAL A 45 -30.24 -39.40 -3.34
C VAL A 45 -29.74 -40.56 -2.48
N ASN A 46 -30.05 -40.52 -1.18
CA ASN A 46 -29.78 -41.54 -0.15
C ASN A 46 -28.30 -41.90 0.12
N PRO A 47 -27.58 -41.18 1.00
CA PRO A 47 -26.24 -41.59 1.42
C PRO A 47 -26.31 -42.65 2.55
N PRO A 48 -25.65 -43.81 2.41
CA PRO A 48 -25.33 -44.69 3.54
C PRO A 48 -24.32 -44.00 4.46
N GLU A 49 -24.46 -44.15 5.78
CA GLU A 49 -23.59 -43.51 6.79
C GLU A 49 -22.08 -43.80 6.61
N LYS A 50 -21.72 -44.94 5.99
CA LYS A 50 -20.31 -45.30 5.69
C LYS A 50 -19.70 -44.50 4.54
N ASP A 51 -20.48 -44.11 3.53
CA ASP A 51 -19.98 -43.41 2.35
C ASP A 51 -19.63 -41.95 2.67
N ASN A 52 -20.21 -41.38 3.74
CA ASN A 52 -19.92 -40.02 4.19
C ASN A 52 -18.52 -39.87 4.82
N GLN A 53 -18.01 -40.90 5.53
CA GLN A 53 -16.68 -40.80 6.16
C GLN A 53 -15.55 -40.85 5.13
N GLU A 54 -15.66 -41.74 4.13
CA GLU A 54 -14.70 -41.84 3.04
C GLU A 54 -14.68 -40.56 2.20
N LEU A 55 -15.85 -40.00 1.89
CA LEU A 55 -15.96 -38.71 1.20
C LEU A 55 -15.24 -37.58 1.95
N ILE A 56 -15.47 -37.45 3.27
CA ILE A 56 -14.84 -36.41 4.10
C ILE A 56 -13.33 -36.60 4.15
N GLN A 57 -12.86 -37.85 4.24
CA GLN A 57 -11.43 -38.16 4.22
C GLN A 57 -10.80 -37.77 2.87
N ASN A 58 -11.46 -38.08 1.75
CA ASN A 58 -10.97 -37.72 0.42
C ASN A 58 -10.91 -36.21 0.23
N TRP A 59 -11.90 -35.46 0.74
CA TRP A 59 -11.86 -34.01 0.76
C TRP A 59 -10.73 -33.47 1.62
N ASN A 60 -10.50 -34.04 2.79
CA ASN A 60 -9.40 -33.63 3.66
C ASN A 60 -8.04 -33.81 2.96
N GLU A 61 -7.81 -34.97 2.33
CA GLU A 61 -6.58 -35.23 1.58
C GLU A 61 -6.40 -34.29 0.39
N TRP A 62 -7.48 -34.00 -0.34
CA TRP A 62 -7.47 -33.07 -1.45
C TRP A 62 -7.16 -31.63 -1.01
N LEU A 63 -7.84 -31.13 0.03
CA LEU A 63 -7.60 -29.79 0.55
C LEU A 63 -6.19 -29.64 1.11
N TYR A 64 -5.69 -30.67 1.82
CA TYR A 64 -4.29 -30.73 2.26
C TYR A 64 -3.32 -30.64 1.07
N PHE A 65 -3.56 -31.45 0.03
CA PHE A 65 -2.76 -31.41 -1.19
C PHE A 65 -2.75 -30.01 -1.81
N LEU A 66 -3.92 -29.37 -1.99
CA LEU A 66 -4.01 -28.02 -2.51
C LEU A 66 -3.19 -27.01 -1.70
N ILE A 67 -3.29 -27.05 -0.37
CA ILE A 67 -2.51 -26.16 0.52
C ILE A 67 -1.01 -26.36 0.26
N THR A 68 -0.51 -27.61 0.30
CA THR A 68 0.92 -27.89 0.13
C THR A 68 1.47 -27.51 -1.25
N GLN A 69 0.65 -27.59 -2.30
CA GLN A 69 1.08 -27.21 -3.65
C GLN A 69 1.06 -25.70 -3.86
N THR A 70 0.20 -24.97 -3.14
CA THR A 70 -0.09 -23.57 -3.44
C THR A 70 0.42 -22.56 -2.42
N GLU A 71 0.88 -22.99 -1.25
CA GLU A 71 1.31 -22.09 -0.15
C GLU A 71 2.35 -21.04 -0.55
N LYS A 72 3.20 -21.34 -1.54
CA LYS A 72 4.25 -20.44 -2.07
C LYS A 72 3.76 -19.51 -3.19
N TYR A 73 2.53 -19.68 -3.66
CA TYR A 73 1.93 -18.94 -4.76
C TYR A 73 0.77 -18.05 -4.34
N VAL A 74 0.21 -18.24 -3.13
CA VAL A 74 -0.96 -17.49 -2.66
C VAL A 74 -0.59 -16.49 -1.56
N CYS A 75 -1.37 -15.41 -1.43
CA CYS A 75 -1.30 -14.47 -0.32
C CYS A 75 -2.40 -14.69 0.73
N ALA A 76 -3.42 -15.50 0.44
CA ALA A 76 -4.51 -15.83 1.34
C ALA A 76 -5.19 -17.15 0.94
N TYR A 77 -5.92 -17.75 1.87
CA TYR A 77 -6.88 -18.82 1.57
C TYR A 77 -8.29 -18.36 1.92
N LYS A 78 -9.26 -18.69 1.04
CA LYS A 78 -10.69 -18.43 1.27
C LYS A 78 -11.44 -19.76 1.43
N LEU A 79 -12.33 -19.83 2.42
CA LEU A 79 -13.16 -21.02 2.67
C LEU A 79 -14.63 -20.59 2.68
N SER A 80 -15.42 -21.14 1.78
CA SER A 80 -16.83 -20.82 1.61
C SER A 80 -17.68 -21.69 2.52
N LEU A 81 -18.21 -21.07 3.58
CA LEU A 81 -18.89 -21.78 4.68
C LEU A 81 -20.06 -22.66 4.19
N GLY A 82 -20.73 -22.26 3.11
CA GLY A 82 -21.86 -22.98 2.54
C GLY A 82 -21.52 -24.40 2.07
N TYR A 83 -20.36 -24.62 1.44
CA TYR A 83 -19.94 -25.96 1.00
C TYR A 83 -19.71 -26.88 2.19
N TYR A 84 -19.02 -26.41 3.23
CA TYR A 84 -18.81 -27.18 4.45
C TYR A 84 -20.13 -27.46 5.20
N GLN A 85 -21.05 -26.50 5.28
CA GLN A 85 -22.37 -26.70 5.89
C GLN A 85 -23.20 -27.75 5.15
N SER A 86 -23.12 -27.80 3.82
CA SER A 86 -23.85 -28.76 2.99
C SER A 86 -23.47 -30.22 3.27
N LEU A 87 -22.27 -30.45 3.80
CA LEU A 87 -21.75 -31.76 4.21
C LEU A 87 -22.15 -32.14 5.65
N GLY A 88 -22.93 -31.29 6.34
CA GLY A 88 -23.41 -31.52 7.70
C GLY A 88 -22.32 -31.38 8.77
N ILE A 89 -22.51 -32.06 9.91
CA ILE A 89 -21.56 -32.03 11.04
C ILE A 89 -20.14 -32.43 10.60
N PRO A 90 -19.94 -33.53 9.84
CA PRO A 90 -18.60 -33.90 9.36
C PRO A 90 -17.96 -32.81 8.49
N GLY A 91 -18.76 -32.04 7.73
CA GLY A 91 -18.27 -30.89 6.98
C GLY A 91 -17.76 -29.74 7.85
N LEU A 92 -18.43 -29.46 8.97
CA LEU A 92 -17.95 -28.46 9.92
C LEU A 92 -16.69 -28.92 10.68
N GLU A 93 -16.53 -30.22 10.90
CA GLU A 93 -15.29 -30.81 11.42
C GLU A 93 -14.16 -30.69 10.39
N LEU A 94 -14.46 -30.98 9.11
CA LEU A 94 -13.54 -30.79 7.99
C LEU A 94 -13.09 -29.32 7.90
N LEU A 95 -14.00 -28.35 8.00
CA LEU A 95 -13.67 -26.91 8.01
C LEU A 95 -12.62 -26.58 9.09
N GLN A 96 -12.83 -27.08 10.32
CA GLN A 96 -11.89 -26.87 11.41
C GLN A 96 -10.52 -27.53 11.16
N GLN A 97 -10.50 -28.70 10.53
CA GLN A 97 -9.27 -29.40 10.15
C GLN A 97 -8.51 -28.64 9.05
N THR A 98 -9.21 -28.18 8.01
CA THR A 98 -8.64 -27.36 6.94
C THR A 98 -8.04 -26.07 7.49
N ILE A 99 -8.75 -25.34 8.35
CA ILE A 99 -8.25 -24.12 9.00
C ILE A 99 -6.94 -24.38 9.76
N LYS A 100 -6.86 -25.49 10.50
CA LYS A 100 -5.65 -25.87 11.25
C LYS A 100 -4.47 -26.28 10.36
N THR A 101 -4.75 -26.70 9.14
CA THR A 101 -3.75 -27.16 8.18
C THR A 101 -3.08 -25.98 7.47
N ILE A 102 -3.79 -24.88 7.29
CA ILE A 102 -3.26 -23.67 6.65
C ILE A 102 -2.09 -23.10 7.47
N PRO A 103 -0.94 -22.78 6.84
CA PRO A 103 0.18 -22.15 7.54
C PRO A 103 -0.24 -20.87 8.27
N SER A 104 0.14 -20.72 9.54
CA SER A 104 -0.31 -19.63 10.42
C SER A 104 0.04 -18.21 9.92
N GLU A 105 1.04 -18.10 9.05
CA GLU A 105 1.49 -16.86 8.42
C GLU A 105 0.54 -16.39 7.30
N ILE A 106 -0.20 -17.31 6.67
CA ILE A 106 -1.11 -17.01 5.56
C ILE A 106 -2.49 -16.68 6.14
N PRO A 107 -3.09 -15.52 5.80
CA PRO A 107 -4.39 -15.14 6.32
C PRO A 107 -5.52 -16.02 5.78
N ILE A 108 -6.49 -16.27 6.64
CA ILE A 108 -7.68 -17.07 6.34
C ILE A 108 -8.91 -16.16 6.22
N ILE A 109 -9.59 -16.21 5.08
CA ILE A 109 -10.84 -15.49 4.81
C ILE A 109 -11.99 -16.50 4.84
N LEU A 110 -12.93 -16.35 5.77
CA LEU A 110 -14.15 -17.16 5.78
C LEU A 110 -15.23 -16.48 4.93
N ASP A 111 -15.55 -17.06 3.79
CA ASP A 111 -16.64 -16.58 2.95
C ASP A 111 -17.99 -17.08 3.50
N ALA A 112 -18.54 -16.30 4.44
CA ALA A 112 -19.76 -16.60 5.17
C ALA A 112 -21.00 -15.89 4.61
N LYS A 113 -20.81 -14.76 3.90
CA LYS A 113 -21.88 -13.86 3.41
C LYS A 113 -22.97 -13.61 4.46
N HIS A 114 -22.56 -13.46 5.73
CA HIS A 114 -23.47 -13.36 6.86
C HIS A 114 -24.44 -12.18 6.71
N GLY A 115 -25.70 -12.37 7.13
CA GLY A 115 -26.79 -11.42 6.86
C GLY A 115 -27.89 -11.40 7.92
N ASP A 116 -27.57 -11.74 9.17
CA ASP A 116 -28.55 -11.76 10.27
C ASP A 116 -28.12 -10.92 11.49
N LEU A 117 -28.90 -9.87 11.78
CA LEU A 117 -28.68 -8.96 12.91
C LEU A 117 -28.65 -9.67 14.27
N ASN A 118 -29.55 -10.63 14.48
CA ASN A 118 -29.74 -11.22 15.81
C ASN A 118 -28.56 -12.10 16.20
N THR A 119 -27.91 -12.73 15.23
CA THR A 119 -26.82 -13.67 15.46
C THR A 119 -25.44 -13.08 15.19
N SER A 120 -25.31 -11.88 14.61
CA SER A 120 -24.02 -11.24 14.27
C SER A 120 -23.00 -11.25 15.42
N THR A 121 -23.39 -10.89 16.64
CA THR A 121 -22.47 -10.86 17.79
C THR A 121 -21.92 -12.24 18.13
N VAL A 122 -22.80 -13.26 18.13
CA VAL A 122 -22.41 -14.64 18.43
C VAL A 122 -21.59 -15.21 17.27
N PHE A 123 -22.01 -14.95 16.03
CA PHE A 123 -21.32 -15.43 14.84
C PHE A 123 -19.91 -14.83 14.72
N ALA A 124 -19.76 -13.52 14.93
CA ALA A 124 -18.45 -12.85 14.96
C ALA A 124 -17.53 -13.46 16.02
N ARG A 125 -18.06 -13.77 17.21
CA ARG A 125 -17.32 -14.47 18.26
C ARG A 125 -16.87 -15.85 17.78
N THR A 126 -17.79 -16.65 17.24
CA THR A 126 -17.50 -18.01 16.78
C THR A 126 -16.41 -18.01 15.72
N ILE A 127 -16.49 -17.15 14.71
CA ILE A 127 -15.52 -17.18 13.61
C ILE A 127 -14.16 -16.61 14.02
N PHE A 128 -14.12 -15.52 14.80
CA PHE A 128 -12.85 -14.85 15.13
C PHE A 128 -12.16 -15.39 16.39
N GLN A 129 -12.90 -15.94 17.35
CA GLN A 129 -12.33 -16.51 18.58
C GLN A 129 -12.23 -18.03 18.53
N ASP A 130 -13.31 -18.72 18.10
CA ASP A 130 -13.34 -20.19 18.14
C ASP A 130 -12.66 -20.79 16.91
N LEU A 131 -13.01 -20.33 15.70
CA LEU A 131 -12.35 -20.76 14.45
C LEU A 131 -11.05 -20.01 14.16
N GLN A 132 -10.84 -18.85 14.79
CA GLN A 132 -9.64 -18.01 14.64
C GLN A 132 -9.33 -17.56 13.20
N VAL A 133 -10.34 -17.45 12.33
CA VAL A 133 -10.13 -16.89 10.98
C VAL A 133 -9.74 -15.41 11.06
N ASP A 134 -9.09 -14.89 10.02
CA ASP A 134 -8.53 -13.54 10.01
C ASP A 134 -9.48 -12.51 9.38
N ALA A 135 -10.34 -12.95 8.45
CA ALA A 135 -11.35 -12.12 7.84
C ALA A 135 -12.64 -12.90 7.53
N CYS A 136 -13.73 -12.19 7.25
CA CYS A 136 -14.97 -12.79 6.78
C CYS A 136 -15.74 -11.93 5.78
N THR A 137 -16.61 -12.54 4.98
CA THR A 137 -17.53 -11.83 4.08
C THR A 137 -18.91 -11.61 4.74
N ILE A 138 -19.54 -10.47 4.44
CA ILE A 138 -20.86 -10.06 4.99
C ILE A 138 -21.73 -9.51 3.86
N SER A 139 -23.01 -9.85 3.87
CA SER A 139 -24.03 -9.24 3.01
C SER A 139 -24.55 -7.94 3.64
N PRO A 140 -24.28 -6.76 3.05
CA PRO A 140 -24.39 -5.49 3.75
C PRO A 140 -25.79 -4.86 3.73
N TYR A 141 -26.81 -5.56 3.24
CA TYR A 141 -28.14 -5.00 3.01
C TYR A 141 -28.76 -4.37 4.26
N THR A 142 -28.45 -4.92 5.44
CA THR A 142 -28.97 -4.44 6.73
C THR A 142 -28.18 -3.26 7.32
N GLY A 143 -27.13 -2.80 6.63
CA GLY A 143 -26.37 -1.62 7.02
C GLY A 143 -25.35 -1.85 8.14
N LEU A 144 -24.86 -0.74 8.71
CA LEU A 144 -23.78 -0.73 9.70
C LEU A 144 -24.08 -1.59 10.94
N ASP A 145 -25.33 -1.63 11.40
CA ASP A 145 -25.71 -2.38 12.62
C ASP A 145 -25.38 -3.89 12.50
N LEU A 146 -25.43 -4.45 11.28
CA LEU A 146 -25.04 -5.83 11.01
C LEU A 146 -23.52 -6.03 11.07
N VAL A 147 -22.77 -5.05 10.58
CA VAL A 147 -21.32 -5.10 10.39
C VAL A 147 -20.57 -4.75 11.67
N ALA A 148 -21.11 -3.83 12.48
CA ALA A 148 -20.48 -3.30 13.68
C ALA A 148 -19.98 -4.38 14.66
N PRO A 149 -20.72 -5.49 14.94
CA PRO A 149 -20.22 -6.55 15.82
C PRO A 149 -18.91 -7.19 15.35
N PHE A 150 -18.68 -7.28 14.05
CA PHE A 150 -17.45 -7.83 13.47
C PHE A 150 -16.29 -6.83 13.55
N LEU A 151 -16.57 -5.54 13.40
CA LEU A 151 -15.57 -4.47 13.48
C LEU A 151 -15.04 -4.22 14.91
N LEU A 152 -15.71 -4.77 15.93
CA LEU A 152 -15.22 -4.75 17.32
C LEU A 152 -13.99 -5.63 17.56
N TYR A 153 -13.63 -6.50 16.60
CA TYR A 153 -12.48 -7.39 16.70
C TYR A 153 -11.24 -6.72 16.08
N PRO A 154 -10.31 -6.17 16.89
CA PRO A 154 -9.15 -5.49 16.36
C PRO A 154 -8.25 -6.46 15.60
N GLY A 155 -7.75 -6.00 14.47
CA GLY A 155 -6.88 -6.78 13.59
C GLY A 155 -7.57 -7.89 12.80
N LYS A 156 -8.91 -7.91 12.76
CA LYS A 156 -9.72 -8.71 11.83
C LYS A 156 -10.28 -7.82 10.74
N THR A 157 -10.59 -8.41 9.59
CA THR A 157 -11.12 -7.68 8.42
C THR A 157 -12.47 -8.23 7.99
N VAL A 158 -13.36 -7.34 7.56
CA VAL A 158 -14.65 -7.66 7.00
C VAL A 158 -14.65 -7.27 5.53
N PHE A 159 -15.06 -8.18 4.65
CA PHE A 159 -15.33 -7.90 3.24
C PHE A 159 -16.83 -7.73 3.03
N LEU A 160 -17.26 -6.56 2.60
CA LEU A 160 -18.66 -6.31 2.29
C LEU A 160 -18.97 -6.71 0.85
N LEU A 161 -20.00 -7.53 0.64
CA LEU A 161 -20.48 -7.84 -0.69
C LEU A 161 -21.07 -6.59 -1.36
N CYS A 162 -20.32 -5.98 -2.26
CA CYS A 162 -20.71 -4.73 -2.92
C CYS A 162 -21.46 -4.99 -4.22
N ALA A 163 -20.86 -5.79 -5.10
CA ALA A 163 -21.41 -6.08 -6.41
C ALA A 163 -21.08 -7.51 -6.82
N THR A 164 -21.93 -8.09 -7.66
CA THR A 164 -21.81 -9.47 -8.17
C THR A 164 -21.93 -9.48 -9.69
N ALA A 165 -21.27 -10.44 -10.35
CA ALA A 165 -21.25 -10.53 -11.81
C ALA A 165 -22.51 -11.18 -12.42
N ASN A 166 -23.38 -11.79 -11.60
CA ASN A 166 -24.56 -12.47 -12.13
C ASN A 166 -25.58 -11.47 -12.72
N SER A 167 -26.01 -11.74 -13.96
CA SER A 167 -26.91 -10.86 -14.73
C SER A 167 -28.23 -10.53 -14.04
N SER A 168 -28.78 -11.47 -13.25
CA SER A 168 -30.01 -11.26 -12.49
C SER A 168 -29.87 -10.22 -11.37
N ALA A 169 -28.66 -9.98 -10.86
CA ALA A 169 -28.42 -8.96 -9.84
C ALA A 169 -28.41 -7.55 -10.43
N ALA A 170 -28.23 -7.36 -11.74
CA ALA A 170 -28.19 -6.05 -12.39
C ALA A 170 -29.43 -5.18 -12.04
N VAL A 171 -30.61 -5.78 -11.96
CA VAL A 171 -31.86 -5.09 -11.61
C VAL A 171 -31.81 -4.42 -10.23
N LEU A 172 -31.14 -5.06 -9.26
CA LEU A 172 -30.98 -4.52 -7.91
C LEU A 172 -29.75 -3.60 -7.81
N GLN A 173 -28.64 -4.04 -8.39
CA GLN A 173 -27.37 -3.32 -8.33
C GLN A 173 -27.44 -1.97 -9.05
N GLU A 174 -28.14 -1.89 -10.19
CA GLU A 174 -28.30 -0.66 -10.97
C GLU A 174 -29.45 0.24 -10.49
N TYR A 175 -30.19 -0.17 -9.45
CA TYR A 175 -31.28 0.65 -8.91
C TYR A 175 -30.74 1.92 -8.22
N PRO A 176 -31.41 3.09 -8.34
CA PRO A 176 -32.58 3.35 -9.19
C PRO A 176 -32.23 3.59 -10.67
N ASN A 177 -30.98 3.89 -11.00
CA ASN A 177 -30.50 4.04 -12.37
C ASN A 177 -28.97 3.84 -12.46
N GLN A 178 -28.46 3.63 -13.68
CA GLN A 178 -27.04 3.39 -13.95
C GLN A 178 -26.09 4.49 -13.47
N GLY A 179 -26.55 5.74 -13.33
CA GLY A 179 -25.74 6.86 -12.86
C GLY A 179 -25.48 6.84 -11.35
N GLN A 180 -26.45 6.35 -10.57
CA GLN A 180 -26.37 6.23 -9.11
C GLN A 180 -26.81 4.83 -8.65
N PRO A 181 -26.06 3.79 -9.02
CA PRO A 181 -26.41 2.43 -8.70
C PRO A 181 -26.24 2.14 -7.20
N LEU A 182 -27.06 1.23 -6.68
CA LEU A 182 -27.10 0.84 -5.27
C LEU A 182 -25.73 0.41 -4.74
N TYR A 183 -24.96 -0.35 -5.52
CA TYR A 183 -23.65 -0.83 -5.09
C TYR A 183 -22.65 0.32 -4.86
N LEU A 184 -22.68 1.39 -5.66
CA LEU A 184 -21.81 2.56 -5.42
C LEU A 184 -22.27 3.34 -4.20
N LYS A 185 -23.58 3.47 -4.00
CA LYS A 185 -24.11 4.11 -2.81
C LYS A 185 -23.68 3.38 -1.54
N LEU A 186 -23.72 2.05 -1.57
CA LEU A 186 -23.19 1.21 -0.50
C LEU A 186 -21.70 1.45 -0.26
N VAL A 187 -20.88 1.52 -1.32
CA VAL A 187 -19.44 1.79 -1.19
C VAL A 187 -19.19 3.17 -0.57
N GLU A 188 -19.94 4.20 -0.96
CA GLU A 188 -19.87 5.54 -0.35
C GLU A 188 -20.16 5.51 1.16
N GLU A 189 -21.26 4.85 1.56
CA GLU A 189 -21.64 4.76 2.98
C GLU A 189 -20.60 3.96 3.79
N ALA A 190 -20.14 2.84 3.24
CA ALA A 190 -19.21 1.92 3.89
C ALA A 190 -17.84 2.54 4.19
N GLN A 191 -17.44 3.61 3.51
CA GLN A 191 -16.18 4.32 3.82
C GLN A 191 -16.14 4.82 5.28
N SER A 192 -17.29 5.11 5.88
CA SER A 192 -17.40 5.60 7.25
C SER A 192 -17.55 4.50 8.30
N TRP A 193 -17.77 3.25 7.88
CA TRP A 193 -18.16 2.16 8.80
C TRP A 193 -16.96 1.57 9.55
N GLY A 194 -15.78 1.53 8.93
CA GLY A 194 -14.57 0.96 9.52
C GLY A 194 -13.29 1.54 8.91
N SER A 195 -12.17 1.32 9.60
CA SER A 195 -10.86 1.72 9.11
C SER A 195 -10.50 1.00 7.80
N ILE A 196 -9.49 1.49 7.10
CA ILE A 196 -8.98 0.90 5.85
C ILE A 196 -8.60 -0.58 6.06
N GLU A 197 -8.05 -0.91 7.23
CA GLU A 197 -7.60 -2.26 7.57
C GLU A 197 -8.75 -3.18 8.02
N GLN A 198 -9.84 -2.64 8.54
CA GLN A 198 -10.93 -3.45 9.08
C GLN A 198 -12.04 -3.74 8.06
N LEU A 199 -12.11 -2.97 6.97
CA LEU A 199 -13.19 -3.07 5.99
C LEU A 199 -12.64 -3.03 4.56
N GLY A 200 -12.79 -4.16 3.87
CA GLY A 200 -12.59 -4.34 2.44
C GLY A 200 -13.91 -4.57 1.70
N LEU A 201 -13.83 -4.70 0.38
CA LEU A 201 -14.98 -4.85 -0.51
C LEU A 201 -14.87 -6.18 -1.27
N GLU A 202 -15.94 -6.97 -1.32
CA GLU A 202 -16.05 -8.15 -2.17
C GLU A 202 -16.82 -7.76 -3.45
N VAL A 203 -16.23 -8.05 -4.61
CA VAL A 203 -16.75 -7.59 -5.90
C VAL A 203 -16.66 -8.71 -6.94
N GLY A 204 -17.74 -8.92 -7.69
CA GLY A 204 -17.77 -9.81 -8.84
C GLY A 204 -16.91 -9.31 -10.01
N VAL A 205 -16.55 -10.22 -10.91
CA VAL A 205 -15.59 -9.96 -11.98
C VAL A 205 -16.21 -9.15 -13.13
N MET A 206 -16.22 -7.81 -13.01
CA MET A 206 -16.56 -6.89 -14.11
C MET A 206 -15.67 -5.63 -14.05
N PRO A 207 -14.78 -5.40 -15.03
CA PRO A 207 -13.86 -4.26 -15.04
C PRO A 207 -14.56 -2.90 -14.87
N ASP A 208 -15.71 -2.68 -15.51
CA ASP A 208 -16.44 -1.41 -15.40
C ASP A 208 -16.95 -1.14 -13.98
N ILE A 209 -17.46 -2.18 -13.29
CA ILE A 209 -17.91 -2.06 -11.90
C ILE A 209 -16.70 -1.76 -11.01
N LEU A 210 -15.61 -2.50 -11.19
CA LEU A 210 -14.38 -2.31 -10.43
C LEU A 210 -13.81 -0.90 -10.58
N ALA A 211 -13.72 -0.38 -11.80
CA ALA A 211 -13.22 0.97 -12.07
C ALA A 211 -14.06 2.03 -11.34
N ARG A 212 -15.38 1.87 -11.33
CA ARG A 212 -16.30 2.77 -10.62
C ARG A 212 -16.15 2.69 -9.11
N ILE A 213 -16.01 1.47 -8.55
CA ILE A 213 -15.77 1.26 -7.12
C ILE A 213 -14.41 1.85 -6.72
N ARG A 214 -13.35 1.55 -7.48
CA ARG A 214 -11.97 2.03 -7.22
C ARG A 214 -11.88 3.55 -7.26
N LYS A 215 -12.67 4.22 -8.10
CA LYS A 215 -12.77 5.69 -8.12
C LYS A 215 -13.35 6.28 -6.82
N ILE A 216 -14.31 5.60 -6.21
CA ILE A 216 -14.96 6.06 -4.96
C ILE A 216 -14.10 5.71 -3.74
N ALA A 217 -13.49 4.53 -3.75
CA ALA A 217 -12.76 3.95 -2.61
C ALA A 217 -11.34 3.51 -3.03
N PRO A 218 -10.45 4.46 -3.38
CA PRO A 218 -9.13 4.16 -3.94
C PRO A 218 -8.23 3.37 -2.99
N GLU A 219 -8.39 3.55 -1.68
CA GLU A 219 -7.58 2.95 -0.62
C GLU A 219 -8.03 1.56 -0.18
N ARG A 220 -9.25 1.14 -0.54
CA ARG A 220 -9.84 -0.10 0.00
C ARG A 220 -9.25 -1.35 -0.63
N LEU A 221 -9.05 -2.38 0.17
CA LEU A 221 -8.74 -3.71 -0.32
C LEU A 221 -9.98 -4.31 -0.99
N ILE A 222 -9.83 -4.78 -2.22
CA ILE A 222 -10.90 -5.41 -2.99
C ILE A 222 -10.60 -6.91 -3.14
N LEU A 223 -11.53 -7.74 -2.73
CA LEU A 223 -11.55 -9.19 -2.94
C LEU A 223 -12.42 -9.51 -4.16
N ILE A 224 -11.81 -10.03 -5.23
CA ILE A 224 -12.54 -10.49 -6.41
C ILE A 224 -13.17 -11.85 -6.13
N GLN A 225 -14.43 -12.07 -6.50
CA GLN A 225 -15.12 -13.34 -6.30
C GLN A 225 -14.54 -14.47 -7.18
N GLY A 226 -14.52 -15.70 -6.65
CA GLY A 226 -13.98 -16.90 -7.30
C GLY A 226 -14.82 -17.48 -8.45
N ASP A 227 -16.14 -17.22 -8.44
CA ASP A 227 -17.03 -17.61 -9.53
C ASP A 227 -16.89 -16.62 -10.69
N ILE A 228 -15.83 -16.81 -11.46
CA ILE A 228 -15.52 -16.03 -12.65
C ILE A 228 -16.49 -16.51 -13.73
N ALA A 229 -17.37 -15.63 -14.20
CA ALA A 229 -18.26 -15.91 -15.31
C ALA A 229 -17.46 -16.36 -16.55
N GLU A 230 -18.12 -17.01 -17.52
CA GLU A 230 -17.48 -17.33 -18.81
C GLU A 230 -16.88 -16.08 -19.49
N GLU A 231 -17.40 -14.90 -19.14
CA GLU A 231 -16.86 -13.58 -19.46
C GLU A 231 -16.02 -13.07 -18.26
N ASN A 232 -14.82 -12.55 -18.53
CA ASN A 232 -13.81 -12.06 -17.56
C ASN A 232 -12.88 -13.13 -16.98
N ASP A 233 -12.51 -14.09 -17.82
CA ASP A 233 -11.54 -15.13 -17.52
C ASP A 233 -10.18 -14.56 -17.13
N ILE A 234 -9.84 -14.68 -15.85
CA ILE A 234 -8.55 -14.26 -15.28
C ILE A 234 -7.37 -15.04 -15.90
N ALA A 235 -7.60 -16.22 -16.50
CA ALA A 235 -6.58 -16.94 -17.24
C ALA A 235 -6.30 -16.33 -18.63
N ASN A 236 -7.25 -15.59 -19.21
CA ASN A 236 -7.06 -14.86 -20.47
C ASN A 236 -6.19 -13.61 -20.20
N PRO A 237 -5.03 -13.45 -20.88
CA PRO A 237 -4.15 -12.30 -20.66
C PRO A 237 -4.80 -10.92 -20.89
N GLU A 238 -5.69 -10.80 -21.88
CA GLU A 238 -6.32 -9.51 -22.22
C GLU A 238 -7.37 -9.12 -21.18
N GLU A 239 -8.22 -10.06 -20.78
CA GLU A 239 -9.24 -9.86 -19.76
C GLU A 239 -8.61 -9.61 -18.38
N LEU A 240 -7.54 -10.33 -18.04
CA LEU A 240 -6.73 -10.07 -16.86
C LEU A 240 -6.18 -8.64 -16.85
N ALA A 241 -5.62 -8.17 -17.96
CA ALA A 241 -5.07 -6.81 -18.03
C ALA A 241 -6.14 -5.74 -17.80
N GLN A 242 -7.34 -5.91 -18.38
CA GLN A 242 -8.48 -5.01 -18.14
C GLN A 242 -8.92 -5.03 -16.68
N LEU A 243 -9.00 -6.22 -16.07
CA LEU A 243 -9.38 -6.39 -14.68
C LEU A 243 -8.37 -5.72 -13.73
N LEU A 244 -7.08 -5.93 -13.97
CA LEU A 244 -6.01 -5.32 -13.18
C LEU A 244 -5.98 -3.80 -13.34
N ALA A 245 -6.15 -3.28 -14.57
CA ALA A 245 -6.21 -1.84 -14.82
C ALA A 245 -7.40 -1.16 -14.13
N ALA A 246 -8.54 -1.84 -14.04
CA ALA A 246 -9.72 -1.33 -13.34
C ALA A 246 -9.65 -1.49 -11.82
N GLY A 247 -9.02 -2.57 -11.35
CA GLY A 247 -9.09 -3.03 -9.97
C GLY A 247 -7.91 -2.62 -9.09
N LEU A 248 -6.70 -2.45 -9.63
CA LEU A 248 -5.53 -2.03 -8.85
C LEU A 248 -5.61 -0.55 -8.45
N ASN A 249 -5.00 -0.20 -7.33
CA ASN A 249 -4.79 1.20 -6.96
C ASN A 249 -3.56 1.77 -7.69
N ILE A 250 -3.29 3.07 -7.47
CA ILE A 250 -2.15 3.79 -8.07
C ILE A 250 -0.77 3.21 -7.71
N ASN A 251 -0.68 2.39 -6.67
CA ASN A 251 0.56 1.74 -6.25
C ASN A 251 0.68 0.31 -6.82
N GLY A 252 -0.26 -0.13 -7.67
CA GLY A 252 -0.29 -1.51 -8.16
C GLY A 252 -0.67 -2.53 -7.08
N GLU A 253 -1.50 -2.12 -6.11
CA GLU A 253 -1.90 -2.92 -4.95
C GLU A 253 -3.43 -2.89 -4.72
N GLY A 254 -3.89 -3.48 -3.61
CA GLY A 254 -5.27 -3.34 -3.14
C GLY A 254 -6.30 -4.24 -3.81
N LEU A 255 -5.85 -5.29 -4.51
CA LEU A 255 -6.71 -6.25 -5.22
C LEU A 255 -6.27 -7.68 -4.88
N LEU A 256 -7.22 -8.56 -4.53
CA LEU A 256 -6.99 -9.99 -4.32
C LEU A 256 -7.76 -10.77 -5.39
N LEU A 257 -7.08 -11.70 -6.05
CA LEU A 257 -7.58 -12.43 -7.22
C LEU A 257 -7.68 -13.93 -6.92
N PRO A 258 -8.78 -14.60 -7.27
CA PRO A 258 -8.88 -16.05 -7.12
C PRO A 258 -7.94 -16.76 -8.11
N ILE A 259 -7.41 -17.91 -7.71
CA ILE A 259 -6.83 -18.88 -8.66
C ILE A 259 -7.99 -19.59 -9.38
N PRO A 260 -8.10 -19.52 -10.73
CA PRO A 260 -9.16 -20.21 -11.45
C PRO A 260 -9.08 -21.73 -11.26
N PRO A 261 -10.17 -22.43 -10.90
CA PRO A 261 -10.16 -23.88 -10.66
C PRO A 261 -9.61 -24.70 -11.83
N LYS A 262 -9.87 -24.26 -13.06
CA LYS A 262 -9.39 -24.92 -14.29
C LYS A 262 -7.86 -25.04 -14.39
N LEU A 263 -7.09 -24.20 -13.71
CA LEU A 263 -5.62 -24.30 -13.72
C LEU A 263 -5.13 -25.58 -13.04
N PHE A 264 -5.91 -26.14 -12.11
CA PHE A 264 -5.59 -27.42 -11.46
C PHE A 264 -5.79 -28.64 -12.37
N GLY A 265 -6.54 -28.50 -13.47
CA GLY A 265 -6.68 -29.53 -14.49
C GLY A 265 -5.58 -29.51 -15.57
N ALA A 266 -4.64 -28.56 -15.53
CA ALA A 266 -3.54 -28.50 -16.48
C ALA A 266 -2.52 -29.63 -16.25
N ALA A 267 -1.72 -29.97 -17.26
CA ALA A 267 -0.66 -30.96 -17.13
C ALA A 267 0.40 -30.58 -16.07
N HIS A 268 0.65 -29.29 -15.89
CA HIS A 268 1.59 -28.74 -14.91
C HIS A 268 0.96 -27.55 -14.14
N PRO A 269 0.05 -27.79 -13.18
CA PRO A 269 -0.70 -26.74 -12.48
C PRO A 269 0.18 -25.69 -11.81
N ASN A 270 1.28 -26.12 -11.19
CA ASN A 270 2.22 -25.22 -10.51
C ASN A 270 2.87 -24.21 -11.46
N GLN A 271 3.15 -24.61 -12.71
CA GLN A 271 3.74 -23.73 -13.72
C GLN A 271 2.71 -22.72 -14.25
N GLU A 272 1.46 -23.14 -14.42
CA GLU A 272 0.37 -22.25 -14.83
C GLU A 272 0.06 -21.19 -13.77
N ILE A 273 -0.02 -21.60 -12.49
CA ILE A 273 -0.22 -20.68 -11.36
C ILE A 273 0.95 -19.70 -11.25
N GLU A 274 2.19 -20.18 -11.41
CA GLU A 274 3.38 -19.33 -11.41
C GLU A 274 3.36 -18.33 -12.57
N THR A 275 2.95 -18.76 -13.76
CA THR A 275 2.82 -17.90 -14.93
C THR A 275 1.77 -16.81 -14.71
N LEU A 276 0.61 -17.17 -14.15
CA LEU A 276 -0.44 -16.22 -13.79
C LEU A 276 0.08 -15.19 -12.78
N ARG A 277 0.72 -15.63 -11.69
CA ARG A 277 1.33 -14.76 -10.67
C ARG A 277 2.33 -13.79 -11.29
N ASN A 278 3.24 -14.29 -12.12
CA ASN A 278 4.28 -13.48 -12.73
C ASN A 278 3.68 -12.43 -13.69
N ARG A 279 2.62 -12.79 -14.43
CA ARG A 279 1.89 -11.86 -15.30
C ARG A 279 1.19 -10.76 -14.49
N ILE A 280 0.55 -11.11 -13.38
CA ILE A 280 -0.03 -10.13 -12.45
C ILE A 280 1.05 -9.17 -11.97
N ASN A 281 2.20 -9.66 -11.52
CA ASN A 281 3.29 -8.79 -11.04
C ASN A 281 3.85 -7.87 -12.14
N GLN A 282 3.99 -8.35 -13.37
CA GLN A 282 4.41 -7.53 -14.49
C GLN A 282 3.41 -6.37 -14.72
N GLN A 283 2.11 -6.65 -14.68
CA GLN A 283 1.07 -5.62 -14.81
C GLN A 283 1.07 -4.66 -13.61
N ARG A 284 1.29 -5.13 -12.38
CA ARG A 284 1.43 -4.26 -11.20
C ARG A 284 2.56 -3.25 -11.38
N LEU A 285 3.72 -3.71 -11.87
CA LEU A 285 4.85 -2.83 -12.16
C LEU A 285 4.50 -1.82 -13.26
N GLN A 286 3.80 -2.25 -14.31
CA GLN A 286 3.30 -1.34 -15.36
C GLN A 286 2.29 -0.32 -14.84
N VAL A 287 1.45 -0.65 -13.85
CA VAL A 287 0.57 0.33 -13.18
C VAL A 287 1.38 1.30 -12.35
N VAL A 288 2.49 0.91 -11.73
CA VAL A 288 3.37 1.84 -11.01
C VAL A 288 4.16 2.73 -11.97
N GLU A 289 4.63 2.18 -13.10
CA GLU A 289 5.37 2.90 -14.14
C GLU A 289 4.46 3.77 -15.03
N GLY A 290 3.22 3.33 -15.23
CA GLY A 290 2.19 3.95 -16.07
C GLY A 290 1.11 4.70 -15.29
N SER A 291 1.17 4.70 -13.95
CA SER A 291 0.30 5.57 -13.14
C SER A 291 0.72 7.01 -13.42
N PRO A 292 -0.19 7.82 -13.99
CA PRO A 292 0.10 9.23 -14.13
C PRO A 292 0.27 9.78 -12.71
N THR A 293 1.39 10.46 -12.49
CA THR A 293 1.51 11.42 -11.40
C THR A 293 0.39 12.45 -11.56
N CYS A 294 -0.80 12.18 -11.00
CA CYS A 294 -1.93 13.10 -10.90
C CYS A 294 -2.25 13.91 -12.18
N GLU A 295 -3.26 13.50 -12.96
CA GLU A 295 -3.90 14.39 -13.93
C GLU A 295 -4.66 15.53 -13.22
N LEU A 296 -3.92 16.54 -12.77
CA LEU A 296 -4.36 17.91 -12.98
C LEU A 296 -4.27 18.17 -14.49
N TRP A 297 -5.30 18.79 -15.07
CA TRP A 297 -5.22 19.34 -16.41
C TRP A 297 -3.93 20.15 -16.56
N LEU A 298 -2.97 19.57 -17.28
CA LEU A 298 -1.84 20.27 -17.85
C LEU A 298 -2.00 20.07 -19.35
N PRO A 299 -2.06 21.14 -20.16
CA PRO A 299 -2.04 20.96 -21.60
C PRO A 299 -0.78 20.17 -21.96
N ASP A 300 -0.93 19.13 -22.78
CA ASP A 300 0.17 18.40 -23.41
C ASP A 300 1.02 19.38 -24.22
N VAL A 301 1.99 20.00 -23.55
CA VAL A 301 3.09 20.70 -24.18
C VAL A 301 4.27 19.76 -24.03
N CYS A 302 4.58 19.09 -25.13
CA CYS A 302 5.76 18.28 -25.29
C CYS A 302 7.00 19.17 -25.04
N PHE A 303 7.51 19.21 -23.81
CA PHE A 303 8.72 19.95 -23.49
C PHE A 303 9.91 19.10 -23.94
N LEU A 304 10.61 19.59 -24.96
CA LEU A 304 11.85 19.04 -25.53
C LEU A 304 13.05 18.98 -24.55
N LYS A 305 12.82 19.16 -23.24
CA LYS A 305 13.79 19.05 -22.14
C LYS A 305 13.10 18.52 -20.88
N HIS A 306 13.52 17.35 -20.41
CA HIS A 306 13.01 16.73 -19.19
C HIS A 306 13.77 17.32 -17.98
N GLU A 307 13.16 18.25 -17.26
CA GLU A 307 13.69 18.82 -16.01
C GLU A 307 12.96 18.13 -14.84
N PRO A 308 13.58 17.15 -14.15
CA PRO A 308 12.88 16.19 -13.28
C PRO A 308 12.18 16.82 -12.06
N HIS A 309 12.56 18.04 -11.68
CA HIS A 309 11.99 18.74 -10.52
C HIS A 309 11.17 19.99 -10.87
N ARG A 310 10.94 20.26 -12.16
CA ARG A 310 10.22 21.47 -12.62
C ARG A 310 8.88 21.67 -11.91
N ASP A 311 8.04 20.64 -11.90
CA ASP A 311 6.72 20.71 -11.28
C ASP A 311 6.79 20.89 -9.76
N LEU A 312 7.77 20.27 -9.11
CA LEU A 312 7.98 20.42 -7.67
C LEU A 312 8.35 21.87 -7.33
N ILE A 313 9.22 22.50 -8.12
CA ILE A 313 9.60 23.91 -7.96
C ILE A 313 8.39 24.83 -8.12
N LEU A 314 7.56 24.60 -9.15
CA LEU A 314 6.34 25.39 -9.38
C LEU A 314 5.34 25.23 -8.24
N GLN A 315 5.15 24.00 -7.74
CA GLN A 315 4.28 23.72 -6.60
C GLN A 315 4.78 24.41 -5.33
N LEU A 316 6.09 24.41 -5.07
CA LEU A 316 6.68 25.12 -3.92
C LEU A 316 6.46 26.63 -4.00
N TYR A 317 6.56 27.22 -5.18
CA TYR A 317 6.24 28.63 -5.39
C TYR A 317 4.76 28.92 -5.14
N ASP A 318 3.86 28.11 -5.70
CA ASP A 318 2.42 28.32 -5.62
C ASP A 318 1.87 28.21 -4.18
N ILE A 319 2.49 27.37 -3.34
CA ILE A 319 2.14 27.27 -1.91
C ILE A 319 2.82 28.34 -1.04
N GLY A 320 3.57 29.25 -1.67
CA GLY A 320 4.28 30.33 -1.01
C GLY A 320 5.43 29.85 -0.11
N CYS A 321 6.13 28.78 -0.51
CA CYS A 321 7.41 28.43 0.11
C CYS A 321 8.52 29.38 -0.34
N ILE A 322 8.40 30.00 -1.52
CA ILE A 322 9.34 31.02 -2.01
C ILE A 322 8.59 32.35 -2.06
N ILE A 323 9.02 33.31 -1.26
CA ILE A 323 8.35 34.60 -1.11
C ILE A 323 9.34 35.70 -1.50
N PHE A 324 8.92 36.63 -2.35
CA PHE A 324 9.70 37.81 -2.75
C PHE A 324 9.24 39.05 -1.97
N GLY A 325 10.19 39.91 -1.61
CA GLY A 325 9.95 41.14 -0.84
C GLY A 325 11.08 41.44 0.13
N ASP A 326 11.02 42.59 0.80
CA ASP A 326 12.02 42.99 1.79
C ASP A 326 11.83 42.22 3.11
N HIS A 327 12.62 41.17 3.30
CA HIS A 327 12.58 40.34 4.51
C HIS A 327 13.79 40.63 5.42
N VAL A 328 13.54 41.10 6.64
CA VAL A 328 14.60 41.34 7.63
C VAL A 328 15.01 40.01 8.27
N GLN A 329 16.28 39.63 8.11
CA GLN A 329 16.86 38.45 8.75
C GLN A 329 17.17 38.69 10.24
N ALA A 330 17.41 37.62 10.99
CA ALA A 330 17.87 37.70 12.39
C ALA A 330 19.19 38.49 12.57
N SER A 331 19.96 38.66 11.49
CA SER A 331 21.17 39.49 11.43
C SER A 331 20.90 41.00 11.25
N GLY A 332 19.65 41.40 11.01
CA GLY A 332 19.26 42.77 10.67
C GLY A 332 19.41 43.13 9.18
N ALA A 333 19.98 42.25 8.35
CA ALA A 333 20.07 42.46 6.92
C ALA A 333 18.70 42.23 6.24
N THR A 334 18.34 43.10 5.29
CA THR A 334 17.19 42.87 4.40
C THR A 334 17.59 41.95 3.26
N PHE A 335 16.81 40.89 3.07
CA PHE A 335 16.96 39.94 1.98
C PHE A 335 15.75 40.06 1.05
N PRO A 336 15.95 40.11 -0.27
CA PRO A 336 14.88 40.36 -1.24
C PRO A 336 13.95 39.14 -1.49
N TYR A 337 14.24 38.00 -0.85
CA TYR A 337 13.38 36.82 -0.83
C TYR A 337 13.61 35.98 0.42
N TYR A 338 12.65 35.11 0.71
CA TYR A 338 12.70 34.15 1.80
C TYR A 338 12.15 32.78 1.36
N ILE A 339 12.81 31.71 1.80
CA ILE A 339 12.38 30.33 1.55
C ILE A 339 11.90 29.72 2.87
N ASP A 340 10.61 29.39 2.98
CA ASP A 340 10.01 28.74 4.15
C ASP A 340 9.47 27.34 3.81
N LEU A 341 10.31 26.34 4.04
CA LEU A 341 9.93 24.95 3.84
C LEU A 341 9.07 24.38 4.97
N ARG A 342 8.75 25.13 6.02
CA ARG A 342 7.92 24.61 7.12
C ARG A 342 6.48 24.33 6.71
N LYS A 343 6.00 24.98 5.66
CA LYS A 343 4.63 24.81 5.13
C LYS A 343 4.41 23.45 4.49
N ILE A 344 5.47 22.79 4.01
CA ILE A 344 5.35 21.54 3.25
C ILE A 344 4.68 20.43 4.06
N ILE A 345 4.87 20.42 5.39
CA ILE A 345 4.33 19.36 6.26
C ILE A 345 2.79 19.36 6.32
N SER A 346 2.17 20.48 5.99
CA SER A 346 0.71 20.61 5.91
C SER A 346 0.15 20.17 4.56
N ILE A 347 1.01 19.79 3.61
CA ILE A 347 0.62 19.39 2.25
C ILE A 347 1.29 18.04 1.93
N PRO A 348 0.70 16.92 2.39
CA PRO A 348 1.31 15.58 2.32
C PRO A 348 1.77 15.16 0.94
N GLN A 349 1.08 15.60 -0.12
CA GLN A 349 1.43 15.24 -1.51
C GLN A 349 2.75 15.87 -1.96
N ILE A 350 2.95 17.16 -1.70
CA ILE A 350 4.21 17.85 -1.98
C ILE A 350 5.30 17.29 -1.07
N PHE A 351 4.97 17.07 0.20
CA PHE A 351 5.91 16.51 1.15
C PHE A 351 6.41 15.11 0.75
N HIS A 352 5.53 14.24 0.24
CA HIS A 352 5.89 12.93 -0.28
C HIS A 352 6.85 13.03 -1.48
N LYS A 353 6.62 13.96 -2.41
CA LYS A 353 7.55 14.23 -3.53
C LYS A 353 8.93 14.66 -3.03
N ILE A 354 8.96 15.54 -2.03
CA ILE A 354 10.20 15.98 -1.39
C ILE A 354 10.96 14.80 -0.78
N VAL A 355 10.29 14.01 0.07
CA VAL A 355 10.89 12.82 0.70
C VAL A 355 11.40 11.84 -0.35
N SER A 356 10.68 11.65 -1.45
CA SER A 356 11.10 10.77 -2.55
C SER A 356 12.37 11.31 -3.24
N ALA A 357 12.43 12.61 -3.51
CA ALA A 357 13.60 13.23 -4.14
C ALA A 357 14.86 13.15 -3.26
N TYR A 358 14.72 13.30 -1.94
CA TYR A 358 15.81 12.99 -1.01
C TYR A 358 16.20 11.51 -1.06
N ALA A 359 15.23 10.60 -1.05
CA ALA A 359 15.47 9.16 -1.02
C ALA A 359 16.32 8.68 -2.21
N GLU A 360 16.13 9.25 -3.40
CA GLU A 360 16.97 8.93 -4.57
C GLU A 360 18.45 9.23 -4.34
N ILE A 361 18.78 10.31 -3.63
CA ILE A 361 20.17 10.61 -3.24
C ILE A 361 20.64 9.62 -2.17
N LEU A 362 19.82 9.38 -1.14
CA LEU A 362 20.21 8.54 -0.01
C LEU A 362 20.42 7.07 -0.39
N LYS A 363 19.71 6.54 -1.38
CA LYS A 363 19.87 5.14 -1.86
C LYS A 363 21.29 4.85 -2.36
N GLU A 364 21.99 5.85 -2.87
CA GLU A 364 23.36 5.74 -3.39
C GLU A 364 24.42 5.87 -2.28
N LEU A 365 24.00 6.09 -1.03
CA LEU A 365 24.90 6.30 0.11
C LEU A 365 24.85 5.11 1.06
N GLU A 366 26.01 4.75 1.62
CA GLU A 366 26.11 3.74 2.66
C GLU A 366 26.13 4.40 4.04
N PHE A 367 25.14 4.10 4.87
CA PHE A 367 25.01 4.62 6.24
C PHE A 367 24.15 3.69 7.11
N ASP A 368 24.32 3.79 8.43
CA ASP A 368 23.56 3.01 9.42
C ASP A 368 22.28 3.74 9.86
N ARG A 369 22.34 5.07 10.03
CA ARG A 369 21.22 5.88 10.52
C ARG A 369 21.11 7.25 9.86
N ILE A 370 19.89 7.79 9.89
CA ILE A 370 19.56 9.14 9.43
C ILE A 370 19.54 10.09 10.63
N ALA A 371 20.18 11.25 10.52
CA ALA A 371 20.13 12.30 11.53
C ALA A 371 19.47 13.58 10.99
N GLY A 372 18.27 13.90 11.47
CA GLY A 372 17.58 15.15 11.09
C GLY A 372 17.97 16.33 11.97
N ILE A 373 18.25 17.50 11.39
CA ILE A 373 18.59 18.72 12.15
C ILE A 373 17.33 19.50 12.60
N PRO A 374 17.08 19.67 13.91
CA PRO A 374 15.85 20.31 14.36
C PRO A 374 15.76 21.81 14.06
N TYR A 375 14.56 22.35 13.76
CA TYR A 375 13.26 21.69 13.64
C TYR A 375 12.82 21.46 12.19
N GLY A 376 13.45 22.14 11.22
CA GLY A 376 12.98 22.21 9.84
C GLY A 376 13.01 20.85 9.13
N SER A 377 14.09 20.09 9.32
CA SER A 377 14.28 18.81 8.64
C SER A 377 13.86 17.58 9.46
N LEU A 378 13.39 17.75 10.71
CA LEU A 378 12.90 16.63 11.52
C LEU A 378 11.73 15.88 10.85
N PRO A 379 10.68 16.56 10.34
CA PRO A 379 9.62 15.87 9.61
C PRO A 379 10.18 15.12 8.40
N THR A 380 11.04 15.76 7.61
CA THR A 380 11.63 15.15 6.41
C THR A 380 12.45 13.92 6.74
N ALA A 381 13.31 13.99 7.76
CA ALA A 381 14.11 12.87 8.24
C ALA A 381 13.24 11.73 8.81
N THR A 382 12.10 12.06 9.45
CA THR A 382 11.12 11.06 9.88
C THR A 382 10.50 10.35 8.67
N GLY A 383 10.09 11.10 7.65
CA GLY A 383 9.56 10.53 6.41
C GLY A 383 10.57 9.66 5.68
N LEU A 384 11.84 10.07 5.64
CA LEU A 384 12.93 9.29 5.06
C LEU A 384 13.22 8.01 5.85
N ALA A 385 13.19 8.07 7.18
CA ALA A 385 13.40 6.90 8.04
C ALA A 385 12.34 5.83 7.81
N LEU A 386 11.07 6.23 7.68
CA LEU A 386 9.98 5.31 7.35
C LEU A 386 10.11 4.76 5.93
N ARG A 387 10.43 5.62 4.95
CA ARG A 387 10.50 5.22 3.53
C ARG A 387 11.68 4.30 3.21
N LEU A 388 12.84 4.54 3.83
CA LEU A 388 14.07 3.79 3.60
C LEU A 388 14.25 2.66 4.62
N GLU A 389 13.33 2.53 5.59
CA GLU A 389 13.42 1.61 6.72
C GLU A 389 14.75 1.74 7.49
N ARG A 390 15.24 2.98 7.63
CA ARG A 390 16.50 3.29 8.32
C ARG A 390 16.23 3.96 9.66
N PRO A 391 16.86 3.51 10.76
CA PRO A 391 16.67 4.15 12.06
C PRO A 391 17.06 5.63 12.04
N MET A 392 16.30 6.44 12.77
CA MET A 392 16.54 7.88 12.90
C MET A 392 17.09 8.24 14.28
N ILE A 393 17.99 9.21 14.29
CA ILE A 393 18.42 9.94 15.49
C ILE A 393 18.31 11.45 15.22
N PHE A 394 18.46 12.30 16.25
CA PHE A 394 18.62 13.73 16.03
C PHE A 394 19.34 14.45 17.17
N PRO A 395 20.20 15.44 16.89
CA PRO A 395 20.81 16.28 17.90
C PRO A 395 19.80 17.27 18.48
N ARG A 396 19.67 17.32 19.80
CA ARG A 396 18.80 18.31 20.45
C ARG A 396 19.30 19.73 20.20
N LYS A 397 18.37 20.66 19.98
CA LYS A 397 18.69 22.08 19.83
C LYS A 397 19.17 22.69 21.16
N GLU A 398 18.48 22.39 22.25
CA GLU A 398 18.71 22.92 23.60
C GLU A 398 19.30 21.86 24.54
N VAL A 399 20.15 22.29 25.47
CA VAL A 399 20.67 21.43 26.55
C VAL A 399 19.74 21.59 27.76
N LYS A 400 19.15 20.48 28.24
CA LYS A 400 18.33 20.52 29.46
C LYS A 400 19.20 20.80 30.69
N SER A 401 18.74 21.68 31.57
CA SER A 401 19.38 21.99 32.86
C SER A 401 19.21 20.87 33.91
N TYR A 402 18.27 19.93 33.71
CA TYR A 402 18.01 18.80 34.62
C TYR A 402 17.73 17.50 33.83
N GLY A 403 18.28 16.37 34.28
CA GLY A 403 18.19 15.04 33.66
C GLY A 403 19.54 14.48 33.17
N THR A 404 19.56 13.35 32.46
CA THR A 404 20.78 12.66 31.97
C THR A 404 21.61 13.44 30.94
N GLY A 405 21.24 14.68 30.60
CA GLY A 405 22.05 15.56 29.74
C GLY A 405 22.26 15.07 28.30
N ARG A 406 21.49 14.07 27.83
CA ARG A 406 21.68 13.48 26.50
C ARG A 406 21.56 14.53 25.39
N LEU A 407 22.61 14.63 24.58
CA LEU A 407 22.73 15.58 23.46
C LEU A 407 21.97 15.11 22.21
N ILE A 408 21.80 13.79 22.06
CA ILE A 408 21.20 13.13 20.89
C ILE A 408 19.99 12.30 21.34
N GLU A 409 18.89 12.38 20.60
CA GLU A 409 17.73 11.49 20.75
C GLU A 409 17.81 10.30 19.81
N GLY A 410 17.26 9.17 20.26
CA GLY A 410 17.31 7.88 19.57
C GLY A 410 18.38 6.95 20.14
N HIS A 411 18.33 5.68 19.73
CA HIS A 411 19.32 4.66 20.11
C HIS A 411 20.41 4.60 19.05
N PHE A 412 21.66 4.51 19.47
CA PHE A 412 22.82 4.40 18.59
C PHE A 412 23.98 3.72 19.32
N GLN A 413 24.96 3.26 18.54
CA GLN A 413 26.23 2.75 19.02
C GLN A 413 27.39 3.61 18.49
N PRO A 414 28.42 3.88 19.31
CA PRO A 414 29.62 4.55 18.81
C PRO A 414 30.23 3.80 17.62
N GLY A 415 30.68 4.54 16.60
CA GLY A 415 31.24 4.01 15.37
C GLY A 415 30.24 3.88 14.20
N GLU A 416 28.93 3.95 14.46
CA GLU A 416 27.91 3.94 13.40
C GLU A 416 28.08 5.14 12.44
N LYS A 417 27.86 4.89 11.15
CA LYS A 417 27.91 5.86 10.07
C LYS A 417 26.57 6.57 9.90
N ILE A 418 26.60 7.89 9.89
CA ILE A 418 25.42 8.74 9.93
C ILE A 418 25.38 9.63 8.70
N VAL A 419 24.22 9.63 8.03
CA VAL A 419 23.87 10.66 7.05
C VAL A 419 23.06 11.76 7.74
N VAL A 420 23.48 13.01 7.59
CA VAL A 420 22.76 14.16 8.15
C VAL A 420 21.83 14.75 7.10
N VAL A 421 20.58 14.97 7.48
CA VAL A 421 19.56 15.58 6.63
C VAL A 421 19.22 16.97 7.18
N ASP A 422 19.27 17.98 6.30
CA ASP A 422 18.82 19.35 6.62
C ASP A 422 17.91 19.93 5.53
N ASP A 423 17.20 21.02 5.79
CA ASP A 423 16.23 21.61 4.86
C ASP A 423 16.90 22.48 3.79
N ILE A 424 17.60 23.53 4.19
CA ILE A 424 18.24 24.50 3.30
C ILE A 424 19.68 24.80 3.71
N MET A 425 20.60 24.71 2.75
CA MET A 425 22.00 25.01 2.95
C MET A 425 22.33 26.45 2.55
N ILE A 426 22.31 27.36 3.53
CA ILE A 426 22.65 28.79 3.31
C ILE A 426 24.12 29.10 3.64
N SER A 427 24.58 28.77 4.84
CA SER A 427 25.96 29.05 5.31
C SER A 427 26.72 27.80 5.77
N GLY A 428 26.02 26.66 5.87
CA GLY A 428 26.51 25.40 6.42
C GLY A 428 26.69 25.36 7.95
N ASN A 429 26.58 26.50 8.64
CA ASN A 429 26.88 26.56 10.08
C ASN A 429 25.91 25.75 10.95
N SER A 430 24.62 25.69 10.58
CA SER A 430 23.62 24.92 11.33
C SER A 430 23.92 23.43 11.26
N VAL A 431 24.08 22.91 10.04
CA VAL A 431 24.35 21.49 9.80
C VAL A 431 25.70 21.05 10.35
N MET A 432 26.75 21.88 10.26
CA MET A 432 28.06 21.57 10.87
C MET A 432 27.96 21.47 12.40
N LYS A 433 27.28 22.42 13.07
CA LYS A 433 27.06 22.34 14.53
C LYS A 433 26.28 21.09 14.91
N GLY A 434 25.33 20.67 14.08
CA GLY A 434 24.60 19.41 14.26
C GLY A 434 25.50 18.19 14.11
N ALA A 435 26.31 18.16 13.05
CA ALA A 435 27.29 17.10 12.79
C ALA A 435 28.34 17.00 13.90
N ASP A 436 28.84 18.12 14.41
CA ASP A 436 29.82 18.16 15.51
C ASP A 436 29.25 17.57 16.81
N LYS A 437 27.95 17.80 17.09
CA LYS A 437 27.26 17.18 18.22
C LYS A 437 27.12 15.66 18.08
N LEU A 438 26.95 15.17 16.85
CA LEU A 438 26.88 13.73 16.57
C LEU A 438 28.28 13.10 16.69
N LYS A 439 29.31 13.77 16.15
CA LYS A 439 30.71 13.35 16.28
C LYS A 439 31.18 13.31 17.73
N SER A 440 30.74 14.25 18.58
CA SER A 440 31.15 14.29 20.00
C SER A 440 30.65 13.11 20.84
N VAL A 441 29.64 12.37 20.37
CA VAL A 441 29.16 11.13 21.00
C VAL A 441 29.69 9.86 20.31
N GLY A 442 30.70 10.00 19.44
CA GLY A 442 31.40 8.89 18.80
C GLY A 442 30.78 8.39 17.50
N LEU A 443 29.91 9.17 16.84
CA LEU A 443 29.30 8.80 15.56
C LEU A 443 30.12 9.32 14.37
N ASN A 444 30.14 8.56 13.28
CA ASN A 444 30.88 8.90 12.07
C ASN A 444 29.97 9.64 11.08
N VAL A 445 30.15 10.96 10.95
CA VAL A 445 29.38 11.80 10.02
C VAL A 445 30.23 12.18 8.82
N GLU A 446 29.89 11.66 7.66
CA GLU A 446 30.57 11.92 6.38
C GLU A 446 29.67 12.62 5.37
N ASP A 447 28.37 12.29 5.36
CA ASP A 447 27.43 12.70 4.32
C ASP A 447 26.38 13.67 4.87
N ILE A 448 26.16 14.76 4.13
CA ILE A 448 25.14 15.78 4.41
C ILE A 448 24.26 15.92 3.18
N VAL A 449 22.95 15.68 3.33
CA VAL A 449 21.97 15.82 2.25
C VAL A 449 20.97 16.93 2.60
N VAL A 450 20.77 17.87 1.69
CA VAL A 450 19.82 18.98 1.86
C VAL A 450 18.80 19.06 0.74
N PHE A 451 17.66 19.73 0.99
CA PHE A 451 16.66 19.92 -0.06
C PHE A 451 17.12 20.98 -1.04
N ILE A 452 17.54 22.15 -0.53
CA ILE A 452 17.92 23.30 -1.36
C ILE A 452 19.35 23.72 -1.01
N ASP A 453 20.22 23.75 -2.02
CA ASP A 453 21.52 24.42 -1.96
C ASP A 453 21.41 25.87 -2.43
N HIS A 454 21.83 26.80 -1.56
CA HIS A 454 21.86 28.23 -1.87
C HIS A 454 23.10 28.65 -2.70
N GLU A 455 24.02 27.72 -3.01
CA GLU A 455 25.11 27.86 -3.99
C GLU A 455 26.19 28.93 -3.69
N ARG A 456 26.37 29.33 -2.43
CA ARG A 456 27.38 30.34 -2.03
C ARG A 456 28.75 29.75 -1.66
N GLY A 457 29.25 28.80 -2.43
CA GLY A 457 30.51 28.08 -2.11
C GLY A 457 30.44 27.26 -0.81
N VAL A 458 29.23 26.97 -0.31
CA VAL A 458 29.04 26.28 0.97
C VAL A 458 29.46 24.81 0.87
N LYS A 459 29.25 24.18 -0.29
CA LYS A 459 29.73 22.82 -0.57
C LYS A 459 31.26 22.72 -0.41
N ASP A 460 32.02 23.67 -0.94
CA ASP A 460 33.48 23.71 -0.80
C ASP A 460 33.89 23.85 0.68
N LYS A 461 33.18 24.70 1.42
CA LYS A 461 33.40 24.87 2.87
C LYS A 461 33.11 23.59 3.64
N LEU A 462 32.04 22.86 3.32
CA LEU A 462 31.73 21.56 3.93
C LEU A 462 32.79 20.51 3.58
N GLN A 463 33.24 20.47 2.32
CA GLN A 463 34.29 19.59 1.85
C GLN A 463 35.62 19.85 2.58
N ALA A 464 36.00 21.12 2.77
CA ALA A 464 37.18 21.51 3.54
C ALA A 464 37.10 21.08 5.03
N ASN A 465 35.89 20.85 5.55
CA ASN A 465 35.65 20.32 6.89
C ASN A 465 35.40 18.79 6.90
N GLY A 466 35.67 18.11 5.79
CA GLY A 466 35.61 16.66 5.68
C GLY A 466 34.21 16.08 5.44
N TYR A 467 33.26 16.88 4.96
CA TYR A 467 31.90 16.43 4.65
C TYR A 467 31.66 16.37 3.14
N ARG A 468 31.00 15.31 2.68
CA ARG A 468 30.40 15.23 1.34
C ARG A 468 28.99 15.80 1.41
N SER A 469 28.68 16.75 0.54
CA SER A 469 27.40 17.45 0.54
C SER A 469 26.61 17.22 -0.74
N TYR A 470 25.34 16.86 -0.59
CA TYR A 470 24.40 16.59 -1.68
C TYR A 470 23.17 17.49 -1.54
N SER A 471 22.55 17.82 -2.66
CA SER A 471 21.35 18.68 -2.69
C SER A 471 20.36 18.18 -3.72
N VAL A 472 19.07 18.20 -3.40
CA VAL A 472 18.00 17.87 -4.35
C VAL A 472 17.86 18.98 -5.40
N LEU A 473 17.77 20.24 -4.95
CA LEU A 473 17.61 21.41 -5.80
C LEU A 473 18.73 22.40 -5.54
N THR A 474 19.01 23.23 -6.55
CA THR A 474 19.82 24.43 -6.35
C THR A 474 18.99 25.70 -6.57
N VAL A 475 19.42 26.81 -5.95
CA VAL A 475 18.74 28.11 -6.16
C VAL A 475 18.79 28.55 -7.62
N THR A 476 19.85 28.21 -8.36
CA THR A 476 19.96 28.44 -9.81
C THR A 476 18.88 27.70 -10.57
N GLU A 477 18.67 26.41 -10.27
CA GLU A 477 17.63 25.59 -10.88
C GLU A 477 16.23 26.14 -10.60
N ILE A 478 15.99 26.54 -9.34
CA ILE A 478 14.73 27.17 -8.91
C ILE A 478 14.50 28.48 -9.68
N ALA A 479 15.50 29.36 -9.73
CA ALA A 479 15.41 30.65 -10.41
C ALA A 479 15.10 30.49 -11.90
N GLN A 480 15.83 29.60 -12.57
CA GLN A 480 15.67 29.32 -13.99
C GLN A 480 14.27 28.79 -14.28
N THR A 481 13.82 27.81 -13.51
CA THR A 481 12.49 27.20 -13.65
C THR A 481 11.35 28.21 -13.49
N LEU A 482 11.43 29.06 -12.46
CA LEU A 482 10.41 30.07 -12.19
C LEU A 482 10.39 31.16 -13.28
N TYR A 483 11.55 31.57 -13.78
CA TYR A 483 11.65 32.57 -14.85
C TYR A 483 11.13 32.02 -16.19
N GLU A 484 11.57 30.83 -16.58
CA GLU A 484 11.08 30.17 -17.80
C GLU A 484 9.57 29.89 -17.76
N SER A 485 9.01 29.67 -16.58
CA SER A 485 7.57 29.45 -16.39
C SER A 485 6.79 30.75 -16.16
N SER A 486 7.43 31.92 -16.32
CA SER A 486 6.81 33.25 -16.13
C SER A 486 6.18 33.46 -14.75
N LYS A 487 6.65 32.75 -13.72
CA LYS A 487 6.19 32.91 -12.33
C LYS A 487 6.84 34.11 -11.64
N ILE A 488 8.03 34.50 -12.11
CA ILE A 488 8.80 35.65 -11.61
C ILE A 488 9.23 36.54 -12.78
N ASN A 489 9.40 37.85 -12.52
CA ASN A 489 9.87 38.81 -13.52
C ASN A 489 11.42 38.82 -13.63
N SER A 490 11.96 39.58 -14.59
CA SER A 490 13.42 39.66 -14.80
C SER A 490 14.17 40.22 -13.58
N GLU A 491 13.57 41.17 -12.85
CA GLU A 491 14.16 41.77 -11.65
C GLU A 491 14.28 40.73 -10.51
N GLN A 492 13.23 39.96 -10.26
CA GLN A 492 13.19 38.86 -9.30
C GLN A 492 14.15 37.72 -9.67
N PHE A 493 14.28 37.45 -10.97
CA PHE A 493 15.25 36.48 -11.48
C PHE A 493 16.69 36.94 -11.27
N ASP A 494 16.98 38.21 -11.57
CA ASP A 494 18.28 38.81 -11.33
C ASP A 494 18.61 38.85 -9.83
N ILE A 495 17.62 39.10 -8.96
CA ILE A 495 17.78 38.99 -7.50
C ILE A 495 18.30 37.60 -7.10
N LEU A 496 17.67 36.53 -7.61
CA LEU A 496 18.12 35.17 -7.31
C LEU A 496 19.52 34.89 -7.88
N LYS A 497 19.84 35.40 -9.08
CA LYS A 497 21.15 35.23 -9.75
C LYS A 497 22.30 36.03 -9.17
N ILE A 498 22.08 37.27 -8.74
CA ILE A 498 23.14 38.15 -8.22
C ILE A 498 23.73 37.55 -6.94
N ILE A 499 22.90 36.90 -6.13
CA ILE A 499 23.31 36.30 -4.86
C ILE A 499 24.10 34.99 -5.06
N ILE A 500 24.00 34.35 -6.23
CA ILE A 500 24.82 33.16 -6.59
C ILE A 500 26.28 33.56 -6.89
N LYS A 501 26.53 34.82 -7.26
CA LYS A 501 27.88 35.34 -7.60
C LYS A 501 28.59 36.06 -6.45
N MET A 502 27.90 36.33 -5.34
CA MET A 502 28.45 36.92 -4.11
C MET A 502 28.80 35.83 -3.11
#